data_AF-A0A071M9T8-F1
#
_entry.id   AF-A0A071M9T8-F1
#
_cell.length_a   1.000
_cell.length_b   1.000
_cell.length_c   1.000
_cell.angle_alpha   90.00
_cell.angle_beta   90.00
_cell.angle_gamma   90.00
#
_symmetry.space_group_name_H-M   'P 1'
#
loop_
_entity.id
_entity.type
_entity.pdbx_description
1 polymer ?
#
loop_
_entity_poly.entity_id
_entity_poly.type
_entity_poly.pdbx_seq_one_letter_code
_entity_poly.pdbx_strand_id
1 'polypeptide(L)'
;MTASIGLACFVGNVAAQSPPKTPGPVVMIHFDYDAKDDARLHRLEQRLDRAVRRAGAGELGETELHRDGNDGYLYFHGASADRLYAIARPILKSSGWLTGMEVTLRRESGTEAFVTR
;
A
#
# COMPACT_ATOMS: atom_id res chain seq x y z
N MET A 1 -15.81 -54.01 -45.29
CA MET A 1 -14.65 -53.48 -44.54
C MET A 1 -14.77 -51.97 -44.62
N THR A 2 -15.38 -51.32 -43.60
CA THR A 2 -14.72 -50.46 -42.59
C THR A 2 -14.07 -49.22 -43.21
N ALA A 3 -14.29 -47.98 -42.77
CA ALA A 3 -14.41 -47.53 -41.38
C ALA A 3 -15.09 -46.14 -41.29
N SER A 4 -15.79 -45.93 -40.17
CA SER A 4 -16.28 -44.63 -39.72
C SER A 4 -15.13 -43.84 -39.06
N ILE A 5 -14.95 -42.58 -39.42
CA ILE A 5 -14.08 -41.64 -38.68
C ILE A 5 -14.99 -40.70 -37.90
N GLY A 6 -15.05 -40.88 -36.59
CA GLY A 6 -15.67 -39.94 -35.67
C GLY A 6 -14.71 -38.79 -35.36
N LEU A 7 -15.13 -37.56 -35.63
CA LEU A 7 -14.44 -36.35 -35.19
C LEU A 7 -14.97 -35.98 -33.79
N ALA A 8 -14.14 -36.12 -32.76
CA ALA A 8 -14.44 -35.64 -31.43
C ALA A 8 -13.94 -34.20 -31.28
N CYS A 9 -14.85 -33.23 -31.18
CA CYS A 9 -14.52 -31.86 -30.83
C CYS A 9 -14.34 -31.75 -29.31
N PHE A 10 -13.10 -31.59 -28.84
CA PHE A 10 -12.83 -31.16 -27.47
C PHE A 10 -13.12 -29.66 -27.35
N VAL A 11 -14.18 -29.31 -26.63
CA VAL A 11 -14.47 -27.92 -26.24
C VAL A 11 -13.77 -27.67 -24.91
N GLY A 12 -12.53 -27.19 -24.96
CA GLY A 12 -11.79 -26.77 -23.78
C GLY A 12 -12.36 -25.47 -23.22
N ASN A 13 -12.99 -25.54 -22.05
CA ASN A 13 -13.46 -24.37 -21.32
C ASN A 13 -12.26 -23.75 -20.58
N VAL A 14 -11.62 -22.73 -21.16
CA VAL A 14 -10.61 -21.94 -20.44
C VAL A 14 -11.37 -20.98 -19.53
N ALA A 15 -11.52 -21.35 -18.26
CA ALA A 15 -11.92 -20.41 -17.23
C ALA A 15 -10.83 -19.32 -17.17
N ALA A 16 -11.17 -18.12 -17.62
CA ALA A 16 -10.33 -16.94 -17.48
C ALA A 16 -10.08 -16.73 -15.97
N GLN A 17 -8.91 -17.11 -15.50
CA GLN A 17 -8.47 -16.76 -14.16
C GLN A 17 -8.37 -15.23 -14.15
N SER A 18 -9.18 -14.59 -13.31
CA SER A 18 -9.06 -13.16 -13.07
C SER A 18 -7.60 -12.84 -12.75
N PRO A 19 -7.02 -11.76 -13.31
CA PRO A 19 -5.66 -11.38 -12.99
C PRO A 19 -5.49 -11.32 -11.46
N PRO A 20 -4.36 -11.78 -10.91
CA PRO A 20 -4.14 -11.75 -9.47
C PRO A 20 -4.41 -10.34 -8.97
N LYS A 21 -5.32 -10.22 -7.98
CA LYS A 21 -5.62 -8.94 -7.33
C LYS A 21 -4.28 -8.32 -6.94
N THR A 22 -3.96 -7.16 -7.49
CA THR A 22 -2.75 -6.42 -7.12
C THR A 22 -2.70 -6.36 -5.60
N PRO A 23 -1.59 -6.79 -4.95
CA PRO A 23 -1.49 -6.71 -3.51
C PRO A 23 -1.78 -5.27 -3.11
N GLY A 24 -2.83 -5.06 -2.30
CA GLY A 24 -3.13 -3.72 -1.78
C GLY A 24 -1.97 -3.18 -0.92
N PRO A 25 -2.10 -2.01 -0.30
CA PRO A 25 -1.07 -1.51 0.59
C PRO A 25 -0.80 -2.48 1.74
N VAL A 26 0.46 -2.59 2.15
CA VAL A 26 0.91 -3.41 3.29
C VAL A 26 1.22 -2.58 4.52
N VAL A 27 1.37 -1.26 4.36
CA VAL A 27 1.35 -0.28 5.44
C VAL A 27 0.35 0.80 5.08
N MET A 28 -0.52 1.13 6.03
CA MET A 28 -1.43 2.27 5.96
C MET A 28 -1.18 3.14 7.19
N ILE A 29 -1.07 4.44 6.99
CA ILE A 29 -0.87 5.41 8.06
C ILE A 29 -1.95 6.46 7.97
N HIS A 30 -2.87 6.42 8.92
CA HIS A 30 -3.85 7.47 9.14
C HIS A 30 -3.22 8.57 10.00
N PHE A 31 -3.56 9.84 9.75
CA PHE A 31 -3.09 10.99 10.52
C PHE A 31 -4.02 12.20 10.34
N ASP A 32 -4.05 13.08 11.34
CA ASP A 32 -4.64 14.42 11.17
C ASP A 32 -3.54 15.41 10.73
N TYR A 33 -3.94 16.39 9.91
CA TYR A 33 -3.06 17.43 9.39
C TYR A 33 -3.90 18.68 9.06
N ASP A 34 -3.36 19.88 9.23
CA ASP A 34 -4.05 21.09 8.79
C ASP A 34 -3.81 21.30 7.28
N ALA A 35 -4.85 21.62 6.50
CA ALA A 35 -4.73 21.86 5.06
C ALA A 35 -3.74 22.99 4.71
N LYS A 36 -3.46 23.92 5.63
CA LYS A 36 -2.41 24.94 5.45
C LYS A 36 -1.00 24.34 5.34
N ASP A 37 -0.82 23.11 5.82
CA ASP A 37 0.44 22.38 5.85
C ASP A 37 0.65 21.49 4.61
N ASP A 38 -0.18 21.58 3.56
CA ASP A 38 -0.07 20.79 2.31
C ASP A 38 1.36 20.77 1.73
N ALA A 39 2.02 21.93 1.65
CA ALA A 39 3.40 22.01 1.15
C ALA A 39 4.42 21.32 2.07
N ARG A 40 4.12 21.20 3.36
CA ARG A 40 4.93 20.46 4.33
C ARG A 40 4.64 18.96 4.22
N LEU A 41 3.38 18.57 4.03
CA LEU A 41 2.95 17.21 3.77
C LEU A 41 3.60 16.64 2.51
N HIS A 42 3.56 17.39 1.41
CA HIS A 42 4.16 16.94 0.16
C HIS A 42 5.67 16.70 0.27
N ARG A 43 6.39 17.52 1.06
CA ARG A 43 7.81 17.29 1.34
C ARG A 43 8.05 16.05 2.19
N LEU A 44 7.14 15.73 3.11
CA LEU A 44 7.17 14.50 3.90
C LEU A 44 6.94 13.27 3.02
N GLU A 45 5.91 13.28 2.18
CA GLU A 45 5.61 12.22 1.19
C GLU A 45 6.83 11.91 0.32
N GLN A 46 7.42 12.94 -0.30
CA GLN A 46 8.60 12.77 -1.13
C GLN A 46 9.80 12.21 -0.37
N ARG A 47 9.99 12.61 0.89
CA ARG A 47 11.08 12.10 1.73
C ARG A 47 10.86 10.63 2.08
N LEU A 48 9.62 10.24 2.37
CA LEU A 48 9.24 8.86 2.65
C LEU A 48 9.43 7.98 1.41
N ASP A 49 8.87 8.39 0.27
CA ASP A 49 8.95 7.64 -0.99
C ASP A 49 10.41 7.41 -1.41
N ARG A 50 11.24 8.48 -1.41
CA ARG A 50 12.67 8.35 -1.72
C ARG A 50 13.39 7.39 -0.79
N ALA A 51 13.06 7.37 0.51
CA ALA A 51 13.71 6.50 1.47
C ALA A 51 13.38 5.02 1.23
N VAL A 52 12.10 4.69 1.03
CA VAL A 52 11.67 3.30 0.80
C VAL A 52 12.13 2.78 -0.56
N ARG A 53 12.14 3.64 -1.60
CA ARG A 53 12.67 3.29 -2.93
C ARG A 53 14.17 3.08 -2.91
N ARG A 54 14.94 3.97 -2.28
CA ARG A 54 16.40 3.83 -2.17
C ARG A 54 16.81 2.57 -1.41
N ALA A 55 16.00 2.15 -0.45
CA ALA A 55 16.21 0.89 0.27
C ALA A 55 15.74 -0.35 -0.50
N GLY A 56 15.08 -0.20 -1.65
CA GLY A 56 14.44 -1.30 -2.38
C GLY A 56 13.35 -1.99 -1.55
N ALA A 57 12.68 -1.26 -0.65
CA ALA A 57 11.65 -1.81 0.22
C ALA A 57 10.25 -1.78 -0.39
N GLY A 58 10.05 -0.87 -1.33
CA GLY A 58 8.76 -0.59 -1.94
C GLY A 58 8.64 0.88 -2.30
N GLU A 59 7.41 1.38 -2.27
CA GLU A 59 7.06 2.74 -2.66
C GLU A 59 5.90 3.30 -1.84
N LEU A 60 5.80 4.63 -1.82
CA LEU A 60 4.60 5.31 -1.40
C LEU A 60 3.63 5.37 -2.59
N GLY A 61 2.39 4.92 -2.40
CA GLY A 61 1.31 5.00 -3.37
C GLY A 61 0.64 6.37 -3.39
N GLU A 62 -0.55 6.44 -3.98
CA GLU A 62 -1.38 7.64 -3.90
C GLU A 62 -1.69 7.96 -2.43
N THR A 63 -1.78 9.24 -2.09
CA THR A 63 -2.15 9.71 -0.75
C THR A 63 -3.58 10.22 -0.81
N GLU A 64 -4.42 9.79 0.14
CA GLU A 64 -5.79 10.28 0.26
C GLU A 64 -5.83 11.38 1.31
N LEU A 65 -6.34 12.55 0.93
CA LEU A 65 -6.35 13.77 1.75
C LEU A 65 -7.77 14.35 1.78
N HIS A 66 -8.36 14.45 2.97
CA HIS A 66 -9.65 15.10 3.12
C HIS A 66 -9.52 16.63 3.17
N ARG A 67 -10.40 17.31 2.43
CA ARG A 67 -10.37 18.78 2.24
C ARG A 67 -10.54 19.60 3.52
N ASP A 68 -11.10 18.99 4.56
CA ASP A 68 -11.30 19.63 5.86
C ASP A 68 -10.04 19.65 6.72
N GLY A 69 -8.96 18.97 6.31
CA GLY A 69 -7.70 18.98 7.04
C GLY A 69 -7.83 18.34 8.42
N ASN A 70 -8.36 17.12 8.47
CA ASN A 70 -8.41 16.34 9.71
C ASN A 70 -8.31 14.83 9.50
N ASP A 71 -8.01 14.39 8.27
CA ASP A 71 -7.99 12.97 7.93
C ASP A 71 -7.17 12.77 6.65
N GLY A 72 -6.05 12.06 6.78
CA GLY A 72 -5.12 11.75 5.69
C GLY A 72 -4.58 10.34 5.80
N TYR A 73 -4.31 9.73 4.64
CA TYR A 73 -3.78 8.37 4.54
C TYR A 73 -2.54 8.29 3.65
N LEU A 74 -1.45 7.76 4.21
CA LEU A 74 -0.29 7.30 3.45
C LEU A 74 -0.38 5.79 3.24
N TYR A 75 -0.28 5.35 1.99
CA TYR A 75 -0.31 3.95 1.60
C TYR A 75 1.05 3.49 1.08
N PHE A 76 1.67 2.49 1.70
CA PHE A 76 2.90 1.90 1.19
C PHE A 76 2.67 0.51 0.60
N HIS A 77 3.31 0.29 -0.54
CA HIS A 77 3.30 -0.98 -1.25
C HIS A 77 4.69 -1.59 -1.27
N GLY A 78 4.78 -2.90 -1.01
CA GLY A 78 6.04 -3.64 -1.00
C GLY A 78 5.88 -5.03 -0.41
N ALA A 79 6.98 -5.79 -0.38
CA ALA A 79 6.96 -7.19 0.05
C ALA A 79 6.87 -7.38 1.58
N SER A 80 7.25 -6.37 2.37
CA SER A 80 7.30 -6.47 3.83
C SER A 80 6.81 -5.19 4.49
N ALA A 81 5.68 -5.30 5.21
CA ALA A 81 5.13 -4.23 6.03
C ALA A 81 6.15 -3.77 7.10
N ASP A 82 6.82 -4.71 7.77
CA ASP A 82 7.79 -4.41 8.82
C ASP A 82 8.99 -3.63 8.27
N ARG A 83 9.52 -4.04 7.11
CA ARG A 83 10.66 -3.36 6.48
C ARG A 83 10.28 -1.94 6.04
N LEU A 84 9.12 -1.77 5.44
CA LEU A 84 8.60 -0.45 5.04
C LEU A 84 8.43 0.46 6.26
N TYR A 85 7.76 -0.03 7.31
CA TYR A 85 7.50 0.77 8.49
C TYR A 85 8.78 1.09 9.27
N ALA A 86 9.75 0.16 9.36
CA ALA A 86 11.04 0.43 9.98
C ALA A 86 11.79 1.61 9.33
N ILE A 87 11.65 1.79 8.01
CA ILE A 87 12.23 2.91 7.26
C ILE A 87 11.41 4.19 7.45
N ALA A 88 10.08 4.10 7.36
CA ALA A 88 9.19 5.25 7.43
C ALA A 88 9.12 5.87 8.85
N ARG A 89 9.06 5.03 9.88
CA ARG A 89 8.88 5.42 11.28
C ARG A 89 9.82 6.53 11.77
N PRO A 90 11.16 6.49 11.58
CA PRO A 90 12.03 7.59 12.02
C PRO A 90 11.77 8.89 11.26
N ILE A 91 11.36 8.84 9.98
CA ILE A 91 11.03 10.02 9.19
C ILE A 91 9.76 10.67 9.72
N LEU A 92 8.71 9.86 9.96
CA LEU A 92 7.45 10.30 10.55
C LEU A 92 7.66 10.90 11.93
N LYS A 93 8.41 10.24 12.81
CA LYS A 93 8.74 10.77 14.14
C LYS A 93 9.53 12.07 14.08
N SER A 94 10.46 12.20 13.14
CA SER A 94 11.23 13.43 12.97
C SER A 94 10.41 14.60 12.44
N SER A 95 9.24 14.34 11.83
CA SER A 95 8.36 15.41 11.34
C SER A 95 7.71 16.11 12.54
N GLY A 96 7.18 15.35 13.49
CA GLY A 96 6.68 15.82 14.78
C GLY A 96 5.46 16.74 14.72
N TRP A 97 4.82 16.86 13.56
CA TRP A 97 3.70 17.81 13.34
C TRP A 97 2.39 17.14 12.93
N LEU A 98 2.43 15.86 12.55
CA LEU A 98 1.22 15.06 12.36
C LEU A 98 0.66 14.64 13.71
N THR A 99 -0.66 14.66 13.86
CA THR A 99 -1.38 14.17 15.05
C THR A 99 -2.24 12.96 14.71
N GLY A 100 -2.82 12.32 15.71
CA GLY A 100 -3.77 11.21 15.49
C GLY A 100 -3.19 9.98 14.79
N MET A 101 -1.86 9.85 14.72
CA MET A 101 -1.23 8.90 13.82
C MET A 101 -1.48 7.45 14.23
N GLU A 102 -2.19 6.71 13.37
CA GLU A 102 -2.47 5.29 13.51
C GLU A 102 -1.82 4.53 12.36
N VAL A 103 -1.06 3.50 12.69
CA VAL A 103 -0.34 2.67 11.73
C VAL A 103 -0.99 1.30 11.68
N THR A 104 -1.36 0.87 10.48
CA THR A 104 -1.82 -0.48 10.18
C THR A 104 -0.80 -1.23 9.34
N LEU A 105 -0.35 -2.38 9.80
CA LEU A 105 0.58 -3.27 9.12
C LEU A 105 -0.14 -4.55 8.68
N ARG A 106 -0.12 -4.84 7.38
CA ARG A 106 -0.68 -6.07 6.82
C ARG A 106 0.44 -7.04 6.47
N ARG A 107 0.49 -8.15 7.20
CA ARG A 107 1.45 -9.26 7.04
C ARG A 107 0.72 -10.51 6.57
N GLU A 108 1.48 -11.53 6.20
CA GLU A 108 0.91 -12.85 5.91
C GLU A 108 0.24 -13.47 7.14
N SER A 109 0.76 -13.19 8.34
CA SER A 109 0.18 -13.64 9.61
C SER A 109 -1.09 -12.89 10.04
N GLY A 110 -1.46 -11.81 9.34
CA GLY A 110 -2.63 -10.99 9.64
C GLY A 110 -2.34 -9.49 9.67
N THR A 111 -3.32 -8.73 10.19
CA THR A 111 -3.26 -7.26 10.27
C THR A 111 -3.08 -6.83 11.73
N GLU A 112 -2.20 -5.86 11.96
CA GLU A 112 -1.96 -5.22 13.26
C GLU A 112 -2.12 -3.70 13.12
N ALA A 113 -2.89 -3.08 14.02
CA ALA A 113 -3.06 -1.62 14.06
C ALA A 113 -2.63 -1.07 15.43
N PHE A 114 -1.91 0.06 15.43
CA PHE A 114 -1.47 0.72 16.65
C PHE A 114 -1.30 2.22 16.47
N VAL A 115 -1.55 2.95 17.56
CA VAL A 115 -1.32 4.40 17.63
C VAL A 115 0.15 4.67 17.94
N THR A 116 0.73 5.66 17.26
CA THR A 116 2.10 6.13 17.57
C THR A 116 2.05 7.51 18.22
N ARG A 117 2.89 7.68 19.25
CA ARG A 117 3.23 8.98 19.85
C ARG A 117 4.52 9.54 19.27
#